data_AF-A0A0C3A6F8-F1
#
_entry.id   AF-A0A0C3A6F8-F1
#
_cell.length_a   1.000
_cell.length_b   1.000
_cell.length_c   1.000
_cell.angle_alpha   90.00
_cell.angle_beta   90.00
_cell.angle_gamma   90.00
#
_symmetry.space_group_name_H-M   'P 1'
#
loop_
_entity.id
_entity.type
_entity.pdbx_description
1 polymer ?
#
loop_
_entity_poly.entity_id
_entity_poly.type
_entity_poly.pdbx_seq_one_letter_code
_entity_poly.pdbx_strand_id
1 'polypeptide(L)'
;AITTIRLPSSLPAGEYLICHELIAIQLGISSNSAKFYPACFQVRLASPSHAAAELPSRSNAVTFSDVYEYMDPGILGADTYNPGHEYVFPGPPI
;
A
#
# COMPACT_ATOMS: atom_id res chain seq x y z
N ALA A 1 3.83 16.52 -4.67
CA ALA A 1 3.72 16.28 -3.20
C ALA A 1 4.97 15.55 -2.75
N ILE A 2 5.45 15.83 -1.54
CA ILE A 2 6.55 15.08 -0.91
C ILE A 2 5.92 14.18 0.16
N THR A 3 6.22 12.88 0.11
CA THR A 3 5.81 11.91 1.13
C THR A 3 7.03 11.47 1.93
N THR A 4 6.86 11.31 3.24
CA THR A 4 7.86 10.71 4.14
C THR A 4 7.31 9.40 4.68
N ILE A 5 8.06 8.32 4.52
CA ILE A 5 7.73 6.99 5.04
C ILE A 5 8.66 6.68 6.20
N ARG A 6 8.13 6.11 7.28
CA ARG A 6 8.93 5.61 8.41
C ARG A 6 9.07 4.10 8.30
N LEU A 7 10.31 3.62 8.27
CA LEU A 7 10.56 2.19 8.31
C LEU A 7 10.30 1.66 9.74
N PRO A 8 9.60 0.53 9.89
CA PRO A 8 9.46 -0.13 11.19
C PRO A 8 10.83 -0.46 11.77
N SER A 9 11.07 -0.07 13.03
CA SER A 9 12.35 -0.30 13.71
C SER A 9 12.65 -1.79 13.96
N SER A 10 11.66 -2.65 13.84
CA SER A 10 11.76 -4.10 13.96
C SER A 10 12.11 -4.81 12.65
N LEU A 11 12.19 -4.12 11.50
CA LEU A 11 12.53 -4.77 10.23
C LEU A 11 13.96 -5.33 10.27
N PRO A 12 14.17 -6.63 9.98
CA PRO A 12 15.51 -7.22 9.91
C PRO A 12 16.44 -6.48 8.95
N ALA A 13 17.74 -6.56 9.22
CA ALA A 13 18.75 -6.19 8.23
C ALA A 13 18.54 -7.00 6.95
N GLY A 14 18.69 -6.37 5.78
CA GLY A 14 18.44 -7.03 4.52
C GLY A 14 18.24 -6.08 3.35
N GLU A 15 17.89 -6.67 2.22
CA GLU A 15 17.55 -5.97 0.98
C GLU A 15 16.05 -5.98 0.81
N TYR A 16 15.47 -4.79 0.59
CA TYR A 16 14.03 -4.61 0.46
C TYR A 16 13.72 -3.83 -0.80
N LEU A 17 12.59 -4.19 -1.44
CA LEU A 17 11.94 -3.35 -2.42
C LEU A 17 10.78 -2.64 -1.71
N ILE A 18 10.82 -1.31 -1.68
CA ILE A 18 9.71 -0.50 -1.16
C ILE A 18 8.93 0.00 -2.36
N CYS A 19 7.66 -0.39 -2.46
CA CYS A 19 6.75 0.07 -3.50
C CYS A 19 5.77 1.08 -2.90
N HIS A 20 5.94 2.34 -3.28
CA HIS A 20 5.04 3.43 -2.92
C HIS A 20 4.04 3.62 -4.06
N GLU A 21 2.77 3.81 -3.73
CA GLU A 21 1.72 4.00 -4.73
C GLU A 21 0.83 5.19 -4.39
N LEU A 22 0.40 5.90 -5.44
CA LEU A 22 -0.75 6.79 -5.38
C LEU A 22 -1.88 6.18 -6.18
N ILE A 23 -3.09 6.19 -5.63
CA ILE A 23 -4.30 5.77 -6.33
C ILE A 23 -5.20 6.99 -6.46
N ALA A 24 -5.41 7.46 -7.69
CA ALA A 24 -6.24 8.62 -7.98
C ALA A 24 -7.68 8.16 -8.23
N ILE A 25 -8.59 8.60 -7.34
CA ILE A 25 -9.99 8.15 -7.24
C ILE A 25 -11.00 9.28 -7.48
N GLN A 26 -10.59 10.37 -8.14
CA GLN A 26 -11.47 11.51 -8.45
C GLN A 26 -12.70 11.16 -9.31
N LEU A 27 -12.76 9.93 -9.86
CA LEU A 27 -13.89 9.39 -10.63
C LEU A 27 -14.33 8.01 -10.10
N GLY A 28 -13.99 7.65 -8.85
CA GLY A 28 -14.06 6.28 -8.29
C GLY A 28 -15.43 5.60 -8.29
N ILE A 29 -16.53 6.31 -8.51
CA ILE A 29 -17.87 5.72 -8.70
C ILE A 29 -18.09 5.16 -10.12
N SER A 30 -17.24 5.57 -11.07
CA SER A 30 -17.30 5.11 -12.46
C SER A 30 -16.44 3.87 -12.65
N SER A 31 -16.95 2.94 -13.44
CA SER A 31 -16.22 1.75 -13.89
C SER A 31 -14.88 2.11 -14.54
N ASN A 32 -13.78 1.45 -14.13
CA ASN A 32 -12.44 1.56 -14.74
C ASN A 32 -11.81 2.97 -14.68
N SER A 33 -12.16 3.72 -13.63
CA SER A 33 -11.78 5.11 -13.46
C SER A 33 -10.54 5.33 -12.59
N ALA A 34 -10.32 4.47 -11.60
CA ALA A 34 -9.16 4.54 -10.70
C ALA A 34 -7.85 4.49 -11.50
N LYS A 35 -6.88 5.34 -11.12
CA LYS A 35 -5.56 5.41 -11.76
C LYS A 35 -4.47 5.11 -10.74
N PHE A 36 -3.66 4.11 -11.03
CA PHE A 36 -2.61 3.60 -10.17
C PHE A 36 -1.26 4.16 -10.62
N TYR A 37 -0.49 4.70 -9.68
CA TYR A 37 0.85 5.27 -9.91
C TYR A 37 1.87 4.63 -8.96
N PRO A 38 2.23 3.36 -9.19
CA PRO A 38 3.24 2.67 -8.39
C PRO A 38 4.65 3.11 -8.77
N ALA A 39 5.52 3.25 -7.77
CA ALA A 39 6.95 3.46 -7.93
C ALA A 39 7.70 2.67 -6.85
N CYS A 40 8.65 1.83 -7.26
CA CYS A 40 9.45 1.02 -6.35
C CYS A 40 10.90 1.48 -6.30
N PHE A 41 11.51 1.37 -5.12
CA PHE A 41 12.93 1.66 -4.92
C PHE A 41 13.57 0.61 -4.00
N GLN A 42 14.83 0.33 -4.25
CA GLN A 42 15.59 -0.67 -3.50
C GLN A 42 16.34 0.00 -2.35
N VAL A 43 16.25 -0.59 -1.17
CA VAL A 43 17.01 -0.17 0.01
C VAL A 43 17.71 -1.35 0.64
N ARG A 44 18.89 -1.08 1.20
CA ARG A 44 19.64 -2.04 2.01
C ARG A 44 19.73 -1.53 3.43
N LEU A 45 19.16 -2.28 4.37
CA LEU A 45 19.21 -1.98 5.80
C LEU A 45 20.45 -2.68 6.41
N ALA A 46 21.45 -1.89 6.80
CA ALA A 46 22.62 -2.36 7.56
C ALA A 46 22.33 -2.25 9.07
N SER A 47 22.71 -3.24 9.91
CA SER A 47 22.32 -3.25 11.33
C SER A 47 23.47 -3.43 12.32
N PRO A 48 23.30 -2.81 13.51
CA PRO A 48 23.29 -3.60 14.75
C PRO A 48 22.01 -3.45 15.63
N SER A 49 21.10 -2.49 15.36
CA SER A 49 19.96 -2.14 16.25
C SER A 49 18.57 -2.59 15.77
N HIS A 50 18.46 -3.18 14.59
CA HIS A 50 17.20 -3.80 14.14
C HIS A 50 17.13 -5.21 14.73
N ALA A 51 16.22 -5.39 15.69
CA ALA A 51 15.92 -6.71 16.23
C ALA A 51 15.54 -7.64 15.06
N ALA A 52 16.04 -8.87 15.08
CA ALA A 52 15.67 -9.91 14.11
C ALA A 52 14.21 -10.37 14.34
N ALA A 53 13.25 -9.44 14.30
CA ALA A 53 11.84 -9.81 14.28
C ALA A 53 11.55 -10.48 12.95
N GLU A 54 10.72 -11.51 12.96
CA GLU A 54 10.34 -12.18 11.73
C GLU A 54 9.65 -11.19 10.78
N LEU A 55 9.88 -11.36 9.48
CA LEU A 55 9.04 -10.71 8.48
C LEU A 55 7.57 -11.02 8.75
N PRO A 56 6.62 -10.15 8.34
CA PRO A 56 5.20 -10.46 8.47
C PRO A 56 4.90 -11.88 7.97
N SER A 57 4.07 -12.61 8.71
CA SER A 57 3.70 -13.97 8.35
C SER A 57 3.13 -14.00 6.93
N ARG A 58 3.24 -15.14 6.24
CA ARG A 58 2.68 -15.29 4.89
C ARG A 58 1.18 -14.99 4.83
N SER A 59 0.44 -15.14 5.93
CA SER A 59 -0.97 -14.76 6.02
C SER A 59 -1.20 -13.25 5.88
N ASN A 60 -0.18 -12.44 6.16
CA ASN A 60 -0.22 -10.98 6.10
C ASN A 60 0.59 -10.46 4.90
N ALA A 61 1.09 -11.36 4.05
CA ALA A 61 1.80 -11.02 2.83
C ALA A 61 0.88 -11.29 1.62
N VAL A 62 0.92 -10.39 0.65
CA VAL A 62 0.19 -10.52 -0.62
C VAL A 62 1.16 -10.45 -1.78
N THR A 63 0.75 -10.99 -2.93
CA THR A 63 1.46 -10.74 -4.18
C THR A 63 0.88 -9.49 -4.86
N PHE A 64 1.65 -8.82 -5.71
CA PHE A 64 1.13 -7.64 -6.43
C PHE A 64 -0.04 -7.94 -7.36
N SER A 65 -0.20 -9.20 -7.82
CA SER A 65 -1.38 -9.57 -8.62
C SER A 65 -2.66 -9.69 -7.80
N ASP A 66 -2.51 -9.92 -6.49
CA ASP A 66 -3.63 -10.24 -5.58
C ASP A 66 -3.88 -9.11 -4.57
N VAL A 67 -3.14 -7.99 -4.68
CA VAL A 67 -3.23 -6.88 -3.73
C VAL A 67 -4.55 -6.11 -3.87
N TYR A 68 -5.10 -6.04 -5.08
CA TYR A 68 -6.32 -5.29 -5.40
C TYR A 68 -7.27 -6.11 -6.25
N GLU A 69 -8.56 -5.97 -5.97
CA GLU A 69 -9.63 -6.41 -6.85
C GLU A 69 -10.35 -5.21 -7.47
N TYR A 70 -10.83 -5.39 -8.70
CA TYR A 70 -11.55 -4.33 -9.42
C TYR A 70 -12.82 -3.85 -8.68
N MET A 71 -13.42 -4.73 -7.87
CA MET A 71 -14.62 -4.45 -7.07
C MET A 71 -14.32 -3.95 -5.66
N ASP A 72 -13.04 -3.76 -5.28
CA ASP A 72 -12.72 -3.23 -3.96
C ASP A 72 -13.41 -1.88 -3.76
N PRO A 73 -14.05 -1.63 -2.60
CA PRO A 73 -14.82 -0.40 -2.36
C PRO A 73 -13.96 0.87 -2.46
N GLY A 74 -12.65 0.74 -2.19
CA GLY A 74 -11.66 1.80 -2.34
C GLY A 74 -11.23 2.09 -3.79
N ILE A 75 -11.59 1.21 -4.74
CA ILE A 75 -11.28 1.29 -6.17
C ILE A 75 -12.54 1.63 -6.98
N LEU A 76 -13.62 0.87 -6.78
CA LEU A 76 -14.93 1.11 -7.36
C LEU A 76 -15.96 1.33 -6.25
N GLY A 77 -16.53 2.52 -6.20
CA GLY A 77 -17.46 2.94 -5.14
C GLY A 77 -16.90 4.04 -4.24
N ALA A 78 -15.64 4.46 -4.46
CA ALA A 78 -15.01 5.57 -3.79
C ALA A 78 -15.65 6.92 -4.21
N ASP A 79 -16.69 7.33 -3.49
CA ASP A 79 -17.46 8.54 -3.75
C ASP A 79 -16.82 9.75 -3.06
N THR A 80 -15.75 10.25 -3.67
CA THR A 80 -14.96 11.38 -3.15
C THR A 80 -15.72 12.71 -3.05
N TYR A 81 -16.90 12.82 -3.66
CA TYR A 81 -17.73 14.03 -3.62
C TYR A 81 -18.92 13.93 -2.66
N ASN A 82 -19.15 12.77 -2.04
CA ASN A 82 -20.16 12.57 -1.01
C ASN A 82 -19.53 12.75 0.38
N PRO A 83 -19.89 13.81 1.14
CA PRO A 83 -19.29 14.09 2.44
C PRO A 83 -19.60 13.05 3.52
N GLY A 84 -20.61 12.20 3.31
CA GLY A 84 -20.96 11.09 4.21
C GLY A 84 -20.33 9.75 3.84
N HIS A 85 -19.53 9.69 2.78
CA HIS A 85 -18.91 8.45 2.33
C HIS A 85 -17.70 8.09 3.19
N GLU A 86 -17.72 6.88 3.75
CA GLU A 86 -16.58 6.31 4.47
C GLU A 86 -15.66 5.59 3.48
N TYR A 87 -14.42 6.09 3.35
CA TYR A 87 -13.45 5.50 2.43
C TYR A 87 -12.75 4.30 3.05
N VAL A 88 -12.84 3.15 2.38
CA VAL A 88 -12.12 1.92 2.74
C VAL A 88 -10.89 1.80 1.86
N PHE A 89 -9.70 1.82 2.47
CA PHE A 89 -8.45 1.64 1.73
C PHE A 89 -8.41 0.26 1.08
N PRO A 90 -8.03 0.15 -0.21
CA PRO A 90 -7.80 -1.14 -0.84
C PRO A 90 -6.47 -1.74 -0.36
N GLY A 91 -6.30 -3.05 -0.53
CA GLY A 91 -5.09 -3.76 -0.09
C GLY A 91 -5.22 -4.46 1.26
N PRO A 92 -4.15 -5.13 1.70
CA PRO A 92 -4.15 -5.88 2.95
C PRO A 92 -4.17 -4.95 4.18
N PRO A 93 -4.53 -5.49 5.37
CA PRO A 93 -4.36 -4.78 6.63
C PRO A 93 -2.90 -4.34 6.87
N ILE A 94 -2.72 -3.23 7.60
CA ILE A 94 -1.41 -2.68 8.03
C ILE A 94 -0.82 -3.51 9.17
#